data_AF-A0A2W6R6I0-F1
#
_entry.id   AF-A0A2W6R6I0-F1
#
_cell.length_a   1.000
_cell.length_b   1.000
_cell.length_c   1.000
_cell.angle_alpha   90.00
_cell.angle_beta   90.00
_cell.angle_gamma   90.00
#
_symmetry.space_group_name_H-M   'P 1'
#
loop_
_entity.id
_entity.type
_entity.pdbx_description
1 polymer ?
#
loop_
_entity_poly.entity_id
_entity_poly.type
_entity_poly.pdbx_seq_one_letter_code
_entity_poly.pdbx_strand_id
1 'polypeptide(L)'
;RVLNIDIGGGTANYALFDAGKISGTACLNVGGRLLETDSQGRVVYAHKPGQMIVDECFGAGTDVRSLTGAQLVQVTRRMAELIVEVIDGTLSPLAQALMQTGLLPAGVTPEIITLSGGVGECYRHQPADPFCFADIGPLLATALHDHPRLREMNVQFPAQTVRATVIGAGAHTLSLSGSTIWLEGVQLPLRNLPVAIPIDETDLVSAWQQALIQLDLDPKTDAYVLALPASLPVRYAAVLTVINALVDFVARFPNPHPLLVVAGQDFGKALGMLLRPQLQQLPLAVIDEVIVRAGDYIDIGTPLFGGSVVPVTVKSLAFPS
;
A
#
# COMPACT_ATOMS: atom_id res chain seq x y z
N ARG A 1 4.17 17.71 -3.50
CA ARG A 1 3.94 16.55 -2.61
C ARG A 1 2.49 16.50 -2.16
N VAL A 2 1.87 15.33 -2.16
CA VAL A 2 0.45 15.15 -1.82
C VAL A 2 0.34 14.16 -0.66
N LEU A 3 -0.40 14.51 0.41
CA LEU A 3 -0.72 13.60 1.50
C LEU A 3 -2.19 13.20 1.40
N ASN A 4 -2.46 11.93 1.14
CA ASN A 4 -3.81 11.39 1.25
C ASN A 4 -4.05 10.81 2.65
N ILE A 5 -5.20 11.14 3.25
CA ILE A 5 -5.63 10.61 4.54
C ILE A 5 -6.99 9.92 4.35
N ASP A 6 -7.01 8.60 4.39
CA ASP A 6 -8.22 7.78 4.31
C ASP A 6 -8.79 7.54 5.70
N ILE A 7 -9.86 8.25 6.05
CA ILE A 7 -10.46 8.22 7.39
C ILE A 7 -11.74 7.38 7.33
N GLY A 8 -11.60 6.13 7.79
CA GLY A 8 -12.67 5.15 7.84
C GLY A 8 -13.37 5.10 9.19
N GLY A 9 -13.95 3.93 9.48
CA GLY A 9 -14.62 3.68 10.76
C GLY A 9 -13.64 3.46 11.92
N GLY A 10 -12.55 2.70 11.71
CA GLY A 10 -11.60 2.36 12.78
C GLY A 10 -10.29 3.13 12.75
N THR A 11 -9.85 3.54 11.56
CA THR A 11 -8.49 4.07 11.34
C THR A 11 -8.47 5.26 10.38
N ALA A 12 -7.39 6.03 10.48
CA ALA A 12 -6.97 7.04 9.54
C ALA A 12 -5.62 6.62 8.92
N ASN A 13 -5.62 6.35 7.62
CA ASN A 13 -4.46 5.87 6.87
C ASN A 13 -3.85 6.99 6.04
N TYR A 14 -2.57 7.27 6.25
CA TYR A 14 -1.82 8.32 5.60
C TYR A 14 -0.93 7.73 4.51
N ALA A 15 -0.95 8.34 3.32
CA ALA A 15 -0.04 8.03 2.24
C ALA A 15 0.53 9.32 1.66
N LEU A 16 1.83 9.53 1.84
CA LEU A 16 2.56 10.67 1.33
C LEU A 16 3.15 10.32 -0.03
N PHE A 17 2.88 11.16 -1.03
CA PHE A 17 3.36 11.02 -2.39
C PHE A 17 4.32 12.16 -2.76
N ASP A 18 5.46 11.78 -3.35
CA ASP A 18 6.41 12.68 -3.99
C ASP A 18 6.59 12.26 -5.47
N ALA A 19 6.30 13.19 -6.39
CA ALA A 19 6.35 12.95 -7.85
C ALA A 19 5.68 11.63 -8.32
N GLY A 20 4.52 11.28 -7.73
CA GLY A 20 3.76 10.07 -8.10
C GLY A 20 4.25 8.76 -7.47
N LYS A 21 5.26 8.81 -6.59
CA LYS A 21 5.74 7.67 -5.81
C LYS A 21 5.38 7.83 -4.34
N ILE A 22 5.07 6.73 -3.66
CA ILE A 22 4.87 6.74 -2.21
C ILE A 22 6.23 7.00 -1.55
N SER A 23 6.30 8.02 -0.70
CA SER A 23 7.49 8.38 0.07
C SER A 23 7.33 8.11 1.57
N GLY A 24 6.12 7.77 2.03
CA GLY A 24 5.87 7.37 3.41
C GLY A 24 4.41 7.04 3.68
N THR A 25 4.17 6.21 4.69
CA THR A 25 2.82 5.81 5.12
C THR A 25 2.73 5.83 6.64
N ALA A 26 1.56 6.10 7.17
CA ALA A 26 1.26 6.02 8.59
C ALA A 26 -0.18 5.51 8.78
N CYS A 27 -0.47 4.83 9.90
CA CYS A 27 -1.82 4.41 10.26
C CYS A 27 -2.06 4.74 11.73
N LEU A 28 -3.16 5.45 11.99
CA LEU A 28 -3.62 5.86 13.30
C LEU A 28 -4.97 5.22 13.61
N ASN A 29 -5.12 4.60 14.79
CA ASN A 29 -6.39 4.05 15.27
C ASN A 29 -7.38 5.15 15.72
N VAL A 30 -7.77 6.01 14.78
CA VAL A 30 -8.78 7.06 14.92
C VAL A 30 -9.70 7.01 13.71
N GLY A 31 -11.01 6.82 13.94
CA GLY A 31 -12.02 6.77 12.88
C GLY A 31 -13.43 7.01 13.42
N GLY A 32 -14.41 7.16 12.52
CA GLY A 32 -15.78 7.57 12.88
C GLY A 32 -16.57 6.57 13.73
N ARG A 33 -16.19 5.29 13.67
CA ARG A 33 -16.93 4.16 14.26
C ARG A 33 -16.31 3.63 15.55
N LEU A 34 -15.35 4.36 16.11
CA LEU A 34 -14.76 4.02 17.42
C LEU A 34 -15.77 4.11 18.56
N LEU A 35 -16.76 4.99 18.44
CA LEU A 35 -17.95 5.01 19.27
C LEU A 35 -19.16 4.76 18.37
N GLU A 36 -19.89 3.68 18.62
CA GLU A 36 -21.14 3.35 17.93
C GLU A 36 -22.30 3.93 18.73
N THR A 37 -23.27 4.55 18.06
CA THR A 37 -24.42 5.20 18.67
C THR A 37 -25.73 4.53 18.27
N ASP A 38 -26.78 4.75 19.05
CA ASP A 38 -28.14 4.56 18.56
C ASP A 38 -28.59 5.75 17.68
N SER A 39 -29.81 5.69 17.15
CA SER A 39 -30.40 6.74 16.32
C SER A 39 -30.70 8.04 17.08
N GLN A 40 -30.56 8.05 18.41
CA GLN A 40 -30.68 9.25 19.25
C GLN A 40 -29.31 9.81 19.67
N GLY A 41 -28.21 9.25 19.16
CA GLY A 41 -26.86 9.68 19.46
C GLY A 41 -26.32 9.21 20.81
N ARG A 42 -26.98 8.25 21.47
CA ARG A 42 -26.44 7.63 22.70
C ARG A 42 -25.43 6.57 22.31
N VAL A 43 -24.26 6.59 22.93
CA VAL A 43 -23.23 5.57 22.68
C VAL A 43 -23.71 4.22 23.20
N VAL A 44 -23.71 3.21 22.33
CA VAL A 44 -24.06 1.83 22.67
C VAL A 44 -22.83 0.97 22.89
N TYR A 45 -21.74 1.30 22.21
CA TYR A 45 -20.49 0.56 22.22
C TYR A 45 -19.28 1.46 21.95
N ALA A 46 -18.16 1.14 22.58
CA ALA A 46 -16.87 1.75 22.30
C ALA A 46 -15.83 0.69 22.01
N HIS A 47 -15.11 0.87 20.90
CA HIS A 47 -13.91 0.11 20.60
C HIS A 47 -12.77 0.56 21.52
N LYS A 48 -11.78 -0.31 21.77
CA LYS A 48 -10.67 -0.01 22.69
C LYS A 48 -9.97 1.34 22.39
N PRO A 49 -9.64 1.70 21.14
CA PRO A 49 -9.09 3.02 20.83
C PRO A 49 -10.04 4.17 21.21
N GLY A 50 -11.34 4.00 20.97
CA GLY A 50 -12.37 4.97 21.36
C GLY A 50 -12.41 5.19 22.87
N GLN A 51 -12.34 4.11 23.66
CA GLN A 51 -12.27 4.19 25.12
C GLN A 51 -11.02 4.94 25.59
N MET A 52 -9.86 4.71 24.96
CA MET A 52 -8.61 5.41 25.31
C MET A 52 -8.73 6.93 25.13
N ILE A 53 -9.40 7.37 24.06
CA ILE A 53 -9.62 8.80 23.79
C ILE A 53 -10.61 9.39 24.79
N VAL A 54 -11.69 8.65 25.11
CA VAL A 54 -12.67 9.07 26.13
C VAL A 54 -12.00 9.18 27.50
N ASP A 55 -11.15 8.22 27.86
CA ASP A 55 -10.40 8.21 29.11
C ASP A 55 -9.41 9.38 29.21
N GLU A 56 -8.76 9.78 28.09
CA GLU A 56 -7.92 10.98 28.06
C GLU A 56 -8.75 12.25 28.28
N CYS A 57 -9.95 12.33 27.71
CA CYS A 57 -10.82 13.51 27.82
C CYS A 57 -11.45 13.65 29.21
N PHE A 58 -11.85 12.55 29.84
CA PHE A 58 -12.74 12.57 31.02
C PHE A 58 -12.25 11.76 32.22
N GLY A 59 -11.14 11.03 32.09
CA GLY A 59 -10.56 10.19 33.13
C GLY A 59 -10.78 8.70 32.88
N ALA A 60 -9.83 7.90 33.39
CA ALA A 60 -9.80 6.46 33.17
C ALA A 60 -11.06 5.73 33.67
N GLY A 61 -11.62 4.87 32.83
CA GLY A 61 -12.81 4.07 33.16
C GLY A 61 -14.11 4.84 33.01
N THR A 62 -14.12 5.95 32.26
CA THR A 62 -15.34 6.70 31.97
C THR A 62 -16.34 5.82 31.20
N ASP A 63 -17.57 5.73 31.70
CA ASP A 63 -18.63 5.00 31.00
C ASP A 63 -19.07 5.78 29.75
N VAL A 64 -18.71 5.26 28.59
CA VAL A 64 -19.07 5.85 27.28
C VAL A 64 -20.57 6.01 27.09
N ARG A 65 -21.40 5.18 27.72
CA ARG A 65 -22.86 5.23 27.60
C ARG A 65 -23.46 6.44 28.31
N SER A 66 -22.69 7.05 29.21
CA SER A 66 -23.08 8.26 29.95
C SER A 66 -22.72 9.56 29.22
N LEU A 67 -21.99 9.48 28.10
CA LEU A 67 -21.54 10.65 27.37
C LEU A 67 -22.73 11.42 26.77
N THR A 68 -22.74 12.72 27.02
CA THR A 68 -23.65 13.67 26.38
C THR A 68 -23.18 14.02 24.97
N GLY A 69 -24.06 14.53 24.12
CA GLY A 69 -23.68 15.01 22.79
C GLY A 69 -22.57 16.07 22.81
N ALA A 70 -22.54 16.95 23.82
CA ALA A 70 -21.47 17.92 23.99
C ALA A 70 -20.11 17.27 24.31
N GLN A 71 -20.11 16.19 25.10
CA GLN A 71 -18.90 15.41 25.37
C GLN A 71 -18.45 14.62 24.15
N LEU A 72 -19.36 14.11 23.31
CA LEU A 72 -18.99 13.49 22.03
C LEU A 72 -18.30 14.49 21.10
N VAL A 73 -18.74 15.74 21.07
CA VAL A 73 -18.05 16.82 20.32
C VAL A 73 -16.65 17.08 20.87
N GLN A 74 -16.44 16.99 22.19
CA GLN A 74 -15.09 17.13 22.77
C GLN A 74 -14.18 15.95 22.38
N VAL A 75 -14.72 14.72 22.39
CA VAL A 75 -14.00 13.52 21.95
C VAL A 75 -13.62 13.65 20.47
N THR A 76 -14.53 14.07 19.60
CA THR A 76 -14.22 14.21 18.16
C THR A 76 -13.25 15.34 17.86
N ARG A 77 -13.25 16.41 18.66
CA ARG A 77 -12.20 17.45 18.60
C ARG A 77 -10.84 16.87 18.95
N ARG A 78 -10.74 16.07 20.02
CA ARG A 78 -9.48 15.40 20.37
C ARG A 78 -9.05 14.43 19.26
N MET A 79 -9.96 13.69 18.66
CA MET A 79 -9.68 12.83 17.50
C MET A 79 -9.15 13.62 16.29
N ALA A 80 -9.73 14.78 16.00
CA ALA A 80 -9.25 15.66 14.92
C ALA A 80 -7.84 16.19 15.22
N GLU A 81 -7.55 16.57 16.47
CA GLU A 81 -6.20 16.97 16.90
C GLU A 81 -5.19 15.83 16.70
N LEU A 82 -5.52 14.60 17.14
CA LEU A 82 -4.67 13.42 16.95
C LEU A 82 -4.35 13.15 15.47
N ILE A 83 -5.32 13.37 14.57
CA ILE A 83 -5.09 13.25 13.13
C ILE A 83 -4.10 14.32 12.65
N VAL A 84 -4.27 15.57 13.09
CA VAL A 84 -3.37 16.67 12.71
C VAL A 84 -1.97 16.53 13.29
N GLU A 85 -1.84 15.98 14.51
CA GLU A 85 -0.53 15.69 15.14
C GLU A 85 0.32 14.76 14.26
N VAL A 86 -0.28 13.80 13.53
CA VAL A 86 0.42 12.93 12.58
C VAL A 86 0.92 13.71 11.36
N ILE A 87 0.15 14.70 10.89
CA ILE A 87 0.52 15.57 9.76
C ILE A 87 1.69 16.48 10.15
N ASP A 88 1.63 17.08 11.34
CA ASP A 88 2.68 17.98 11.85
C ASP A 88 3.93 17.21 12.31
N GLY A 89 3.80 15.90 12.61
CA GLY A 89 4.89 15.04 13.07
C GLY A 89 5.24 15.19 14.56
N THR A 90 4.39 15.89 15.33
CA THR A 90 4.55 16.12 16.77
C THR A 90 3.47 15.39 17.55
N LEU A 91 3.71 14.11 17.84
CA LEU A 91 2.73 13.23 18.47
C LEU A 91 2.71 13.34 20.00
N SER A 92 1.51 13.52 20.55
CA SER A 92 1.19 13.31 21.97
C SER A 92 1.38 11.85 22.40
N PRO A 93 1.50 11.56 23.70
CA PRO A 93 1.56 10.20 24.20
C PRO A 93 0.37 9.33 23.77
N LEU A 94 -0.84 9.89 23.70
CA LEU A 94 -2.00 9.15 23.19
C LEU A 94 -1.85 8.85 21.70
N ALA A 95 -1.44 9.82 20.88
CA ALA A 95 -1.25 9.59 19.46
C ALA A 95 -0.21 8.47 19.21
N GLN A 96 0.91 8.48 19.95
CA GLN A 96 1.92 7.42 19.90
C GLN A 96 1.34 6.05 20.26
N ALA A 97 0.49 5.97 21.29
CA ALA A 97 -0.17 4.74 21.70
C ALA A 97 -1.23 4.24 20.70
N LEU A 98 -1.77 5.13 19.87
CA LEU A 98 -2.78 4.82 18.85
C LEU A 98 -2.18 4.56 17.45
N MET A 99 -0.89 4.82 17.23
CA MET A 99 -0.22 4.46 16.00
C MET A 99 -0.21 2.94 15.80
N GLN A 100 -0.45 2.50 14.57
CA GLN A 100 -0.36 1.08 14.17
C GLN A 100 0.90 0.79 13.34
N THR A 101 1.49 1.81 12.74
CA THR A 101 2.70 1.71 11.92
C THR A 101 3.73 2.75 12.35
N GLY A 102 4.86 2.79 11.65
CA GLY A 102 5.82 3.89 11.73
C GLY A 102 5.22 5.25 11.33
N LEU A 103 6.00 6.30 11.56
CA LEU A 103 5.63 7.69 11.29
C LEU A 103 5.89 8.08 9.84
N LEU A 104 5.25 9.16 9.40
CA LEU A 104 5.64 9.83 8.17
C LEU A 104 7.08 10.36 8.25
N PRO A 105 7.80 10.47 7.12
CA PRO A 105 9.15 11.02 7.10
C PRO A 105 9.22 12.43 7.73
N ALA A 106 10.15 12.62 8.66
CA ALA A 106 10.33 13.89 9.35
C ALA A 106 10.74 15.02 8.39
N GLY A 107 10.29 16.24 8.70
CA GLY A 107 10.66 17.45 7.93
C GLY A 107 10.01 17.57 6.56
N VAL A 108 9.00 16.74 6.26
CA VAL A 108 8.24 16.82 5.01
C VAL A 108 6.88 17.45 5.23
N THR A 109 6.68 18.65 4.69
CA THR A 109 5.37 19.31 4.66
C THR A 109 4.65 19.00 3.34
N PRO A 110 3.43 18.45 3.35
CA PRO A 110 2.65 18.24 2.14
C PRO A 110 2.15 19.57 1.56
N GLU A 111 2.15 19.70 0.23
CA GLU A 111 1.63 20.89 -0.46
C GLU A 111 0.11 20.82 -0.66
N ILE A 112 -0.42 19.60 -0.70
CA ILE A 112 -1.84 19.29 -0.83
C ILE A 112 -2.16 18.16 0.14
N ILE A 113 -3.29 18.28 0.83
CA ILE A 113 -3.87 17.22 1.65
C ILE A 113 -5.20 16.80 1.04
N THR A 114 -5.43 15.50 0.88
CA THR A 114 -6.72 14.98 0.46
C THR A 114 -7.31 14.12 1.57
N LEU A 115 -8.61 14.28 1.85
CA LEU A 115 -9.34 13.44 2.79
C LEU A 115 -10.24 12.48 2.00
N SER A 116 -10.19 11.20 2.33
CA SER A 116 -11.05 10.16 1.76
C SER A 116 -11.68 9.31 2.87
N GLY A 117 -12.46 8.31 2.47
CA GLY A 117 -13.14 7.41 3.41
C GLY A 117 -14.48 7.95 3.89
N GLY A 118 -15.15 7.23 4.80
CA GLY A 118 -16.49 7.59 5.27
C GLY A 118 -16.52 8.97 5.95
N VAL A 119 -15.50 9.27 6.75
CA VAL A 119 -15.39 10.58 7.41
C VAL A 119 -14.94 11.66 6.43
N GLY A 120 -14.05 11.33 5.47
CA GLY A 120 -13.68 12.26 4.39
C GLY A 120 -14.88 12.65 3.51
N GLU A 121 -15.80 11.71 3.26
CA GLU A 121 -17.05 12.00 2.54
C GLU A 121 -17.98 12.89 3.37
N CYS A 122 -18.12 12.63 4.68
CA CYS A 122 -18.85 13.52 5.58
C CYS A 122 -18.21 14.92 5.69
N TYR A 123 -16.88 15.02 5.57
CA TYR A 123 -16.17 16.31 5.56
C TYR A 123 -16.52 17.12 4.32
N ARG A 124 -16.64 16.45 3.17
CA ARG A 124 -17.04 17.07 1.89
C ARG A 124 -18.52 17.45 1.88
N HIS A 125 -19.37 16.55 2.35
CA HIS A 125 -20.82 16.68 2.35
C HIS A 125 -21.35 16.42 3.76
N GLN A 126 -21.36 17.45 4.61
CA GLN A 126 -21.83 17.32 5.99
C GLN A 126 -23.30 16.89 6.02
N PRO A 127 -23.62 15.73 6.63
CA PRO A 127 -25.00 15.30 6.77
C PRO A 127 -25.74 16.18 7.79
N ALA A 128 -27.05 16.38 7.59
CA ALA A 128 -27.88 17.16 8.50
C ALA A 128 -28.07 16.48 9.87
N ASP A 129 -28.12 15.15 9.88
CA ASP A 129 -28.17 14.33 11.09
C ASP A 129 -26.76 13.83 11.44
N PRO A 130 -26.18 14.25 12.58
CA PRO A 130 -24.84 13.85 12.98
C PRO A 130 -24.71 12.36 13.38
N PHE A 131 -25.81 11.63 13.52
CA PHE A 131 -25.83 10.22 13.93
C PHE A 131 -26.43 9.29 12.86
N CYS A 132 -26.57 9.76 11.62
CA CYS A 132 -27.21 9.01 10.54
C CYS A 132 -26.55 7.67 10.18
N PHE A 133 -25.30 7.46 10.59
CA PHE A 133 -24.54 6.21 10.37
C PHE A 133 -24.43 5.34 11.62
N ALA A 134 -25.15 5.65 12.69
CA ALA A 134 -25.05 4.99 14.00
C ALA A 134 -23.62 5.04 14.57
N ASP A 135 -22.89 6.12 14.30
CA ASP A 135 -21.55 6.39 14.77
C ASP A 135 -21.26 7.89 14.89
N ILE A 136 -20.04 8.24 15.31
CA ILE A 136 -19.58 9.63 15.50
C ILE A 136 -18.82 10.19 14.29
N GLY A 137 -18.84 9.51 13.13
CA GLY A 137 -18.13 9.90 11.92
C GLY A 137 -18.48 11.30 11.42
N PRO A 138 -19.78 11.69 11.33
CA PRO A 138 -20.17 13.04 10.98
C PRO A 138 -19.68 14.12 11.97
N LEU A 139 -19.66 13.81 13.26
CA LEU A 139 -19.13 14.70 14.29
C LEU A 139 -17.61 14.86 14.16
N LEU A 140 -16.89 13.79 13.79
CA LEU A 140 -15.46 13.85 13.50
C LEU A 140 -15.16 14.68 12.26
N ALA A 141 -15.94 14.51 11.19
CA ALA A 141 -15.83 15.33 9.99
C ALA A 141 -16.04 16.82 10.30
N THR A 142 -17.01 17.14 11.15
CA THR A 142 -17.24 18.52 11.63
C THR A 142 -16.06 19.04 12.43
N ALA A 143 -15.52 18.24 13.36
CA ALA A 143 -14.35 18.61 14.14
C ALA A 143 -13.10 18.86 13.28
N LEU A 144 -12.86 18.03 12.25
CA LEU A 144 -11.80 18.23 11.27
C LEU A 144 -12.04 19.52 10.46
N HIS A 145 -13.28 19.78 10.05
CA HIS A 145 -13.63 20.99 9.30
C HIS A 145 -13.38 22.26 10.13
N ASP A 146 -13.62 22.18 11.43
CA ASP A 146 -13.41 23.27 12.39
C ASP A 146 -11.97 23.39 12.90
N HIS A 147 -11.10 22.40 12.63
CA HIS A 147 -9.75 22.37 13.18
C HIS A 147 -8.90 23.52 12.61
N PRO A 148 -8.39 24.44 13.44
CA PRO A 148 -7.75 25.68 12.97
C PRO A 148 -6.52 25.40 12.11
N ARG A 149 -5.68 24.47 12.54
CA ARG A 149 -4.48 24.08 11.80
C ARG A 149 -4.78 23.44 10.44
N LEU A 150 -5.84 22.64 10.34
CA LEU A 150 -6.21 21.96 9.10
C LEU A 150 -6.83 22.95 8.11
N ARG A 151 -7.55 23.97 8.59
CA ARG A 151 -8.08 25.08 7.78
C ARG A 151 -6.99 25.93 7.13
N GLU A 152 -5.83 26.02 7.76
CA GLU A 152 -4.65 26.72 7.19
C GLU A 152 -3.95 25.89 6.11
N MET A 153 -4.20 24.57 6.05
CA MET A 153 -3.60 23.66 5.08
C MET A 153 -4.39 23.64 3.77
N ASN A 154 -3.71 23.32 2.67
CA ASN A 154 -4.32 23.20 1.35
C ASN A 154 -5.05 21.86 1.21
N VAL A 155 -6.23 21.75 1.84
CA VAL A 155 -7.10 20.58 1.74
C VAL A 155 -7.87 20.63 0.42
N GLN A 156 -7.69 19.61 -0.41
CA GLN A 156 -8.33 19.48 -1.72
C GLN A 156 -9.21 18.23 -1.77
N PHE A 157 -10.22 18.26 -2.63
CA PHE A 157 -11.12 17.14 -2.85
C PHE A 157 -10.80 16.45 -4.18
N PRO A 158 -10.29 15.21 -4.17
CA PRO A 158 -10.10 14.48 -5.41
C PRO A 158 -11.47 14.15 -6.05
N ALA A 159 -11.48 13.97 -7.36
CA ALA A 159 -12.71 13.64 -8.08
C ALA A 159 -13.29 12.26 -7.68
N GLN A 160 -12.47 11.37 -7.09
CA GLN A 160 -12.89 10.06 -6.60
C GLN A 160 -12.48 9.88 -5.13
N THR A 161 -13.44 10.02 -4.21
CA THR A 161 -13.25 9.99 -2.74
C THR A 161 -13.77 8.73 -2.06
N VAL A 162 -14.73 8.05 -2.71
CA VAL A 162 -15.37 6.83 -2.20
C VAL A 162 -14.86 5.65 -3.02
N ARG A 163 -14.49 4.55 -2.33
CA ARG A 163 -13.87 3.36 -2.95
C ARG A 163 -12.48 3.61 -3.55
N ALA A 164 -11.77 4.69 -3.25
CA ALA A 164 -10.38 4.86 -3.69
C ALA A 164 -9.48 3.70 -3.22
N THR A 165 -9.69 3.19 -2.01
CA THR A 165 -9.06 1.99 -1.45
C THR A 165 -9.43 0.71 -2.24
N VAL A 166 -10.67 0.63 -2.76
CA VAL A 166 -11.16 -0.50 -3.58
C VAL A 166 -10.72 -0.39 -5.05
N ILE A 167 -10.60 0.82 -5.59
CA ILE A 167 -10.06 1.09 -6.93
C ILE A 167 -8.54 0.88 -6.92
N GLY A 168 -7.85 1.28 -5.85
CA GLY A 168 -6.44 0.97 -5.62
C GLY A 168 -6.16 -0.52 -5.49
N ALA A 169 -7.05 -1.28 -4.83
CA ALA A 169 -7.02 -2.74 -4.76
C ALA A 169 -7.42 -3.45 -6.07
N GLY A 170 -7.98 -2.72 -7.04
CA GLY A 170 -8.44 -3.23 -8.34
C GLY A 170 -7.71 -2.60 -9.53
N ALA A 171 -6.59 -1.92 -9.30
CA ALA A 171 -5.81 -1.33 -10.37
C ALA A 171 -5.11 -2.45 -11.14
N HIS A 172 -5.67 -2.78 -12.30
CA HIS A 172 -5.06 -3.66 -13.27
C HIS A 172 -4.51 -2.80 -14.41
N THR A 173 -3.18 -2.76 -14.53
CA THR A 173 -2.56 -2.18 -15.72
C THR A 173 -2.29 -3.33 -16.69
N LEU A 174 -2.99 -3.32 -17.82
CA LEU A 174 -2.63 -4.15 -18.95
C LEU A 174 -1.41 -3.51 -19.61
N SER A 175 -0.27 -4.18 -19.51
CA SER A 175 0.96 -3.84 -20.22
C SER A 175 1.20 -4.86 -21.31
N LEU A 176 1.83 -4.42 -22.39
CA LEU A 176 2.44 -5.31 -23.36
C LEU A 176 3.92 -5.42 -22.96
N SER A 177 4.49 -6.63 -22.98
CA SER A 177 5.94 -6.77 -22.77
C SER A 177 6.71 -6.07 -23.88
N GLY A 178 8.01 -5.86 -23.66
CA GLY A 178 8.94 -5.52 -24.73
C GLY A 178 8.94 -6.57 -25.84
N SER A 179 9.51 -6.22 -27.00
CA SER A 179 9.74 -7.15 -28.12
C SER A 179 10.99 -8.04 -27.93
N THR A 180 11.68 -7.82 -26.83
CA THR A 180 12.97 -8.39 -26.48
C THR A 180 12.86 -9.41 -25.35
N ILE A 181 11.70 -10.02 -25.11
CA ILE A 181 11.55 -11.07 -24.10
C ILE A 181 12.30 -12.37 -24.44
N TRP A 182 12.47 -13.22 -23.43
CA TRP A 182 12.93 -14.61 -23.59
C TRP A 182 11.89 -15.57 -23.02
N LEU A 183 11.47 -16.57 -23.81
CA LEU A 183 10.54 -17.61 -23.38
C LEU A 183 11.02 -18.98 -23.87
N GLU A 184 11.35 -19.87 -22.93
CA GLU A 184 11.77 -21.23 -23.27
C GLU A 184 11.27 -22.25 -22.23
N GLY A 185 10.53 -23.26 -22.68
CA GLY A 185 10.06 -24.36 -21.83
C GLY A 185 8.93 -24.00 -20.85
N VAL A 186 8.46 -22.74 -20.83
CA VAL A 186 7.39 -22.27 -19.94
C VAL A 186 6.01 -22.48 -20.58
N GLN A 187 5.11 -23.14 -19.86
CA GLN A 187 3.72 -23.31 -20.29
C GLN A 187 2.91 -22.07 -19.89
N LEU A 188 2.47 -21.30 -20.89
CA LEU A 188 1.62 -20.11 -20.74
C LEU A 188 0.16 -20.42 -21.13
N PRO A 189 -0.85 -19.74 -20.56
CA PRO A 189 -0.74 -18.58 -19.66
C PRO A 189 -0.49 -18.95 -18.20
N LEU A 190 0.14 -18.04 -17.47
CA LEU A 190 0.30 -18.10 -16.02
C LEU A 190 -0.52 -16.98 -15.38
N ARG A 191 -1.10 -17.24 -14.20
CA ARG A 191 -1.95 -16.27 -13.51
C ARG A 191 -1.59 -16.16 -12.04
N ASN A 192 -1.78 -14.96 -11.52
CA ASN A 192 -1.71 -14.64 -10.11
C ASN A 192 -0.35 -14.97 -9.49
N LEU A 193 0.72 -14.63 -10.22
CA LEU A 193 2.09 -14.85 -9.76
C LEU A 193 2.53 -13.66 -8.89
N PRO A 194 2.83 -13.87 -7.60
CA PRO A 194 3.38 -12.81 -6.75
C PRO A 194 4.77 -12.37 -7.26
N VAL A 195 5.04 -11.07 -7.22
CA VAL A 195 6.32 -10.50 -7.65
C VAL A 195 7.19 -10.16 -6.45
N ALA A 196 8.31 -10.86 -6.32
CA ALA A 196 9.33 -10.58 -5.30
C ALA A 196 10.26 -9.46 -5.79
N ILE A 197 10.17 -8.29 -5.17
CA ILE A 197 10.97 -7.11 -5.50
C ILE A 197 12.07 -6.93 -4.46
N PRO A 198 13.36 -6.93 -4.86
CA PRO A 198 14.45 -6.71 -3.93
C PRO A 198 14.46 -5.24 -3.48
N ILE A 199 14.53 -5.03 -2.15
CA ILE A 199 14.62 -3.69 -1.55
C ILE A 199 16.09 -3.24 -1.44
N ASP A 200 16.97 -4.17 -1.07
CA ASP A 200 18.42 -3.95 -1.04
C ASP A 200 19.04 -4.50 -2.33
N GLU A 201 19.76 -3.64 -3.05
CA GLU A 201 20.34 -3.97 -4.36
C GLU A 201 21.80 -4.44 -4.26
N THR A 202 22.37 -4.43 -3.04
CA THR A 202 23.79 -4.80 -2.82
C THR A 202 24.03 -6.32 -2.88
N ASP A 203 23.09 -7.11 -2.37
CA ASP A 203 23.05 -8.57 -2.47
C ASP A 203 21.66 -9.04 -2.93
N LEU A 204 21.54 -9.23 -4.24
CA LEU A 204 20.28 -9.63 -4.88
C LEU A 204 19.74 -10.98 -4.38
N VAL A 205 20.61 -11.93 -4.05
CA VAL A 205 20.18 -13.28 -3.65
C VAL A 205 19.46 -13.20 -2.30
N SER A 206 20.08 -12.54 -1.33
CA SER A 206 19.47 -12.33 -0.02
C SER A 206 18.25 -11.40 -0.09
N ALA A 207 18.28 -10.38 -0.95
CA ALA A 207 17.15 -9.47 -1.10
C ALA A 207 15.92 -10.15 -1.71
N TRP A 208 16.08 -11.01 -2.73
CA TRP A 208 14.97 -11.81 -3.26
C TRP A 208 14.43 -12.79 -2.24
N GLN A 209 15.30 -13.45 -1.48
CA GLN A 209 14.87 -14.35 -0.41
C GLN A 209 14.03 -13.61 0.64
N GLN A 210 14.48 -12.42 1.07
CA GLN A 210 13.73 -11.59 2.01
C GLN A 210 12.38 -11.15 1.44
N ALA A 211 12.33 -10.74 0.16
CA ALA A 211 11.09 -10.35 -0.50
C ALA A 211 10.09 -11.50 -0.56
N LEU A 212 10.54 -12.74 -0.83
CA LEU A 212 9.69 -13.93 -0.80
C LEU A 212 9.15 -14.23 0.60
N ILE A 213 9.99 -14.12 1.63
CA ILE A 213 9.57 -14.29 3.04
C ILE A 213 8.50 -13.26 3.42
N GLN A 214 8.65 -12.00 2.99
CA GLN A 214 7.65 -10.95 3.25
C GLN A 214 6.30 -11.22 2.56
N LEU A 215 6.32 -11.97 1.46
CA LEU A 215 5.13 -12.41 0.74
C LEU A 215 4.57 -13.75 1.26
N ASP A 216 5.16 -14.32 2.32
CA ASP A 216 4.82 -15.64 2.87
C ASP A 216 4.96 -16.79 1.84
N LEU A 217 6.03 -16.75 1.03
CA LEU A 217 6.32 -17.74 -0.01
C LEU A 217 7.55 -18.57 0.33
N ASP A 218 7.46 -19.89 0.10
CA ASP A 218 8.60 -20.79 0.14
C ASP A 218 9.33 -20.78 -1.22
N PRO A 219 10.60 -20.32 -1.27
CA PRO A 219 11.35 -20.23 -2.51
C PRO A 219 11.58 -21.57 -3.22
N LYS A 220 11.38 -22.72 -2.54
CA LYS A 220 11.61 -24.07 -3.09
C LYS A 220 10.35 -24.75 -3.62
N THR A 221 9.15 -24.25 -3.29
CA THR A 221 7.89 -24.93 -3.68
C THR A 221 6.89 -24.02 -4.33
N ASP A 222 6.87 -22.73 -4.04
CA ASP A 222 5.86 -21.83 -4.58
C ASP A 222 6.26 -21.24 -5.93
N ALA A 223 5.27 -20.86 -6.72
CA ALA A 223 5.47 -20.13 -7.98
C ALA A 223 5.51 -18.63 -7.73
N TYR A 224 6.56 -17.96 -8.23
CA TYR A 224 6.78 -16.52 -8.05
C TYR A 224 7.54 -15.94 -9.24
N VAL A 225 7.63 -14.61 -9.27
CA VAL A 225 8.41 -13.86 -10.26
C VAL A 225 9.45 -13.02 -9.52
N LEU A 226 10.70 -13.11 -9.95
CA LEU A 226 11.78 -12.26 -9.42
C LEU A 226 11.84 -10.97 -10.23
N ALA A 227 11.67 -9.81 -9.58
CA ALA A 227 11.89 -8.53 -10.23
C ALA A 227 13.36 -8.12 -10.16
N LEU A 228 13.87 -7.55 -11.26
CA LEU A 228 15.15 -6.88 -11.26
C LEU A 228 15.02 -5.47 -10.70
N PRO A 229 16.03 -4.97 -9.94
CA PRO A 229 16.00 -3.60 -9.45
C PRO A 229 15.92 -2.58 -10.59
N ALA A 230 15.02 -1.61 -10.46
CA ALA A 230 14.78 -0.59 -11.47
C ALA A 230 15.98 0.37 -11.68
N SER A 231 16.89 0.43 -10.72
CA SER A 231 18.12 1.24 -10.78
C SER A 231 19.19 0.63 -11.71
N LEU A 232 19.07 -0.66 -12.06
CA LEU A 232 20.11 -1.36 -12.79
C LEU A 232 20.35 -0.69 -14.15
N PRO A 233 21.60 -0.27 -14.45
CA PRO A 233 21.92 0.37 -15.71
C PRO A 233 21.88 -0.63 -16.85
N VAL A 234 21.38 -0.21 -18.02
CA VAL A 234 21.31 -1.04 -19.23
C VAL A 234 22.69 -1.21 -19.85
N ARG A 235 23.53 -2.04 -19.23
CA ARG A 235 24.91 -2.34 -19.65
C ARG A 235 25.25 -3.80 -19.39
N TYR A 236 26.16 -4.33 -20.21
CA TYR A 236 26.59 -5.73 -20.14
C TYR A 236 27.08 -6.15 -18.74
N ALA A 237 27.84 -5.29 -18.05
CA ALA A 237 28.32 -5.58 -16.70
C ALA A 237 27.17 -5.81 -15.69
N ALA A 238 26.07 -5.06 -15.80
CA ALA A 238 24.91 -5.24 -14.94
C ALA A 238 24.19 -6.56 -15.25
N VAL A 239 24.06 -6.90 -16.53
CA VAL A 239 23.49 -8.18 -16.97
C VAL A 239 24.29 -9.36 -16.39
N LEU A 240 25.62 -9.30 -16.41
CA LEU A 240 26.46 -10.34 -15.80
C LEU A 240 26.28 -10.46 -14.28
N THR A 241 26.17 -9.34 -13.56
CA THR A 241 25.88 -9.35 -12.12
C THR A 241 24.56 -10.04 -11.83
N VAL A 242 23.51 -9.72 -12.59
CA VAL A 242 22.19 -10.35 -12.47
C VAL A 242 22.24 -11.84 -12.77
N ILE A 243 22.96 -12.26 -13.82
CA ILE A 243 23.11 -13.68 -14.18
C ILE A 243 23.75 -14.46 -13.03
N ASN A 244 24.86 -13.96 -12.48
CA ASN A 244 25.54 -14.63 -11.38
C ASN A 244 24.62 -14.77 -10.16
N ALA A 245 23.87 -13.72 -9.84
CA ALA A 245 22.91 -13.76 -8.73
C ALA A 245 21.76 -14.74 -8.98
N LEU A 246 21.18 -14.78 -10.19
CA LEU A 246 20.11 -15.72 -10.52
C LEU A 246 20.58 -17.18 -10.49
N VAL A 247 21.78 -17.47 -11.00
CA VAL A 247 22.37 -18.81 -10.96
C VAL A 247 22.59 -19.25 -9.52
N ASP A 248 23.16 -18.39 -8.68
CA ASP A 248 23.38 -18.67 -7.26
C ASP A 248 22.05 -18.86 -6.51
N PHE A 249 21.06 -17.99 -6.76
CA PHE A 249 19.73 -18.09 -6.18
C PHE A 249 19.06 -19.43 -6.51
N VAL A 250 19.04 -19.84 -7.79
CA VAL A 250 18.47 -21.14 -8.22
C VAL A 250 19.22 -22.32 -7.60
N ALA A 251 20.55 -22.23 -7.47
CA ALA A 251 21.35 -23.29 -6.85
C ALA A 251 21.04 -23.44 -5.34
N ARG A 252 20.82 -22.33 -4.63
CA ARG A 252 20.46 -22.33 -3.20
C ARG A 252 19.00 -22.75 -2.96
N PHE A 253 18.10 -22.40 -3.87
CA PHE A 253 16.66 -22.63 -3.76
C PHE A 253 16.13 -23.37 -5.00
N PRO A 254 16.44 -24.66 -5.15
CA PRO A 254 15.90 -25.46 -6.25
C PRO A 254 14.37 -25.53 -6.14
N ASN A 255 13.67 -25.21 -7.22
CA ASN A 255 12.21 -25.09 -7.29
C ASN A 255 11.67 -25.84 -8.53
N PRO A 256 10.56 -26.61 -8.43
CA PRO A 256 9.98 -27.31 -9.57
C PRO A 256 9.31 -26.39 -10.60
N HIS A 257 9.03 -25.14 -10.26
CA HIS A 257 8.43 -24.14 -11.14
C HIS A 257 9.46 -23.49 -12.09
N PRO A 258 9.02 -22.95 -13.24
CA PRO A 258 9.90 -22.17 -14.12
C PRO A 258 10.55 -20.99 -13.39
N LEU A 259 11.77 -20.63 -13.80
CA LEU A 259 12.36 -19.35 -13.40
C LEU A 259 11.68 -18.23 -14.19
N LEU A 260 10.97 -17.36 -13.49
CA LEU A 260 10.27 -16.21 -14.06
C LEU A 260 10.95 -14.93 -13.56
N VAL A 261 11.41 -14.10 -14.50
CA VAL A 261 12.09 -12.84 -14.19
C VAL A 261 11.36 -11.70 -14.90
N VAL A 262 11.14 -10.60 -14.17
CA VAL A 262 10.59 -9.36 -14.73
C VAL A 262 11.57 -8.21 -14.57
N ALA A 263 11.67 -7.35 -15.59
CA ALA A 263 12.50 -6.16 -15.58
C ALA A 263 11.73 -4.96 -16.13
N GLY A 264 11.95 -3.79 -15.54
CA GLY A 264 11.45 -2.53 -16.11
C GLY A 264 12.30 -2.03 -17.28
N GLN A 265 13.55 -2.50 -17.37
CA GLN A 265 14.51 -2.18 -18.41
C GLN A 265 14.49 -3.21 -19.54
N ASP A 266 14.93 -2.82 -20.74
CA ASP A 266 15.14 -3.69 -21.90
C ASP A 266 16.34 -4.63 -21.68
N PHE A 267 16.09 -5.77 -21.02
CA PHE A 267 17.10 -6.79 -20.70
C PHE A 267 16.78 -8.18 -21.23
N GLY A 268 15.54 -8.43 -21.67
CA GLY A 268 14.95 -9.76 -21.77
C GLY A 268 15.82 -10.73 -22.57
N LYS A 269 16.23 -10.30 -23.77
CA LYS A 269 16.93 -11.17 -24.72
C LYS A 269 18.38 -11.36 -24.32
N ALA A 270 19.05 -10.29 -23.91
CA ALA A 270 20.44 -10.35 -23.46
C ALA A 270 20.59 -11.22 -22.21
N LEU A 271 19.70 -11.03 -21.23
CA LEU A 271 19.67 -11.82 -20.01
C LEU A 271 19.32 -13.28 -20.29
N GLY A 272 18.24 -13.52 -21.05
CA GLY A 272 17.81 -14.88 -21.42
C GLY A 272 18.88 -15.66 -22.17
N MET A 273 19.49 -15.06 -23.20
CA MET A 273 20.54 -15.71 -24.01
C MET A 273 21.77 -16.11 -23.19
N LEU A 274 22.16 -15.30 -22.21
CA LEU A 274 23.36 -15.54 -21.41
C LEU A 274 23.08 -16.42 -20.18
N LEU A 275 21.86 -16.40 -19.66
CA LEU A 275 21.43 -17.25 -18.55
C LEU A 275 21.14 -18.69 -19.00
N ARG A 276 20.59 -18.86 -20.21
CA ARG A 276 20.15 -20.16 -20.73
C ARG A 276 21.26 -21.24 -20.74
N PRO A 277 22.50 -20.98 -21.20
CA PRO A 277 23.57 -21.98 -21.17
C PRO A 277 23.94 -22.46 -19.77
N GLN A 278 23.67 -21.63 -18.74
CA GLN A 278 23.94 -21.95 -17.34
C GLN A 278 22.82 -22.74 -16.68
N LEU A 279 21.59 -22.63 -17.21
CA LEU A 279 20.37 -23.26 -16.67
C LEU A 279 19.64 -24.09 -17.75
N GLN A 280 20.35 -25.04 -18.38
CA GLN A 280 19.89 -25.76 -19.58
C GLN A 280 18.63 -26.63 -19.41
N GLN A 281 18.29 -27.01 -18.18
CA GLN A 281 17.12 -27.87 -17.92
C GLN A 281 15.96 -27.12 -17.26
N LEU A 282 16.17 -25.88 -16.83
CA LEU A 282 15.15 -25.09 -16.15
C LEU A 282 14.36 -24.28 -17.19
N PRO A 283 13.03 -24.45 -17.27
CA PRO A 283 12.16 -23.52 -18.00
C PRO A 283 12.39 -22.08 -17.54
N LEU A 284 12.52 -21.16 -18.50
CA LEU A 284 12.90 -19.77 -18.25
C LEU A 284 11.99 -18.81 -19.00
N ALA A 285 11.45 -17.83 -18.28
CA ALA A 285 10.87 -16.63 -18.87
C ALA A 285 11.58 -15.38 -18.33
N VAL A 286 12.04 -14.52 -19.23
CA VAL A 286 12.49 -13.16 -18.89
C VAL A 286 11.61 -12.19 -19.65
N ILE A 287 10.85 -11.39 -18.90
CA ILE A 287 9.92 -10.40 -19.42
C ILE A 287 10.45 -9.02 -19.08
N ASP A 288 10.68 -8.19 -20.08
CA ASP A 288 11.19 -6.84 -19.92
C ASP A 288 10.14 -5.77 -20.25
N GLU A 289 10.50 -4.52 -19.93
CA GLU A 289 9.66 -3.34 -20.08
C GLU A 289 8.33 -3.42 -19.29
N VAL A 290 8.32 -4.17 -18.19
CA VAL A 290 7.17 -4.27 -17.28
C VAL A 290 7.52 -3.61 -15.96
N ILE A 291 6.78 -2.56 -15.62
CA ILE A 291 6.94 -1.83 -14.36
C ILE A 291 6.09 -2.50 -13.28
N VAL A 292 6.72 -2.90 -12.19
CA VAL A 292 6.10 -3.54 -11.02
C VAL A 292 6.40 -2.78 -9.74
N ARG A 293 5.56 -2.97 -8.72
CA ARG A 293 5.61 -2.37 -7.39
C ARG A 293 5.46 -3.44 -6.31
N ALA A 294 5.88 -3.13 -5.10
CA ALA A 294 5.79 -4.06 -3.98
C ALA A 294 4.32 -4.47 -3.75
N GLY A 295 4.09 -5.78 -3.60
CA GLY A 295 2.74 -6.34 -3.48
C GLY A 295 2.02 -6.60 -4.81
N ASP A 296 2.66 -6.32 -5.96
CA ASP A 296 2.08 -6.64 -7.26
C ASP A 296 2.07 -8.15 -7.53
N TYR A 297 1.03 -8.58 -8.24
CA TYR A 297 0.89 -9.90 -8.86
C TYR A 297 0.85 -9.71 -10.37
N ILE A 298 1.37 -10.67 -11.13
CA ILE A 298 1.29 -10.64 -12.59
C ILE A 298 0.56 -11.85 -13.16
N ASP A 299 -0.23 -11.59 -14.20
CA ASP A 299 -0.66 -12.61 -15.15
C ASP A 299 0.17 -12.48 -16.42
N ILE A 300 0.67 -13.60 -16.93
CA ILE A 300 1.40 -13.68 -18.20
C ILE A 300 0.51 -14.44 -19.17
N GLY A 301 -0.01 -13.75 -20.18
CA GLY A 301 -0.92 -14.36 -21.15
C GLY A 301 -0.20 -15.19 -22.21
N THR A 302 -0.98 -15.68 -23.19
CA THR A 302 -0.45 -16.45 -24.31
C THR A 302 0.41 -15.56 -25.22
N PRO A 303 1.56 -16.07 -25.71
CA PRO A 303 2.42 -15.29 -26.60
C PRO A 303 1.71 -14.84 -27.88
N LEU A 304 2.01 -13.63 -28.30
CA LEU A 304 1.56 -13.02 -29.55
C LEU A 304 2.74 -12.96 -30.54
N PHE A 305 2.44 -12.72 -31.81
CA PHE A 305 3.46 -12.48 -32.85
C PHE A 305 4.59 -13.53 -32.88
N GLY A 306 4.22 -14.81 -32.82
CA GLY A 306 5.17 -15.92 -32.92
C GLY A 306 6.09 -16.10 -31.69
N GLY A 307 5.70 -15.58 -30.52
CA GLY A 307 6.49 -15.73 -29.29
C GLY A 307 7.31 -14.50 -28.91
N SER A 308 7.25 -13.45 -29.72
CA SER A 308 8.10 -12.25 -29.56
C SER A 308 7.62 -11.31 -28.45
N VAL A 309 6.36 -11.43 -28.04
CA VAL A 309 5.71 -10.53 -27.07
C VAL A 309 4.66 -11.32 -26.28
N VAL A 310 4.44 -10.99 -25.01
CA VAL A 310 3.34 -11.51 -24.19
C VAL A 310 2.51 -10.37 -23.59
N PRO A 311 1.18 -10.50 -23.50
CA PRO A 311 0.37 -9.59 -22.72
C PRO A 311 0.60 -9.87 -21.23
N VAL A 312 0.85 -8.82 -20.45
CA VAL A 312 1.11 -8.90 -19.02
C VAL A 312 0.10 -8.03 -18.27
N THR A 313 -0.64 -8.64 -17.34
CA THR A 313 -1.54 -7.88 -16.46
C THR A 313 -0.85 -7.71 -15.12
N VAL A 314 -0.51 -6.47 -14.75
CA VAL A 314 -0.02 -6.15 -13.41
C VAL A 314 -1.22 -5.85 -12.52
N LYS A 315 -1.37 -6.63 -11.45
CA LYS A 315 -2.43 -6.53 -10.46
C LYS A 315 -1.81 -6.00 -9.17
N SER A 316 -2.07 -4.75 -8.85
CA SER A 316 -1.63 -4.20 -7.57
C SER A 316 -2.65 -4.57 -6.50
N LEU A 317 -2.25 -5.45 -5.57
CA LEU A 317 -3.02 -5.67 -4.35
C LEU A 317 -2.59 -4.60 -3.35
N ALA A 318 -3.39 -3.54 -3.22
CA ALA A 318 -3.32 -2.69 -2.05
C ALA A 318 -3.96 -3.46 -0.89
N PHE A 319 -3.16 -4.21 -0.13
CA PHE A 319 -3.63 -4.81 1.10
C PHE A 319 -3.81 -3.71 2.16
N PRO A 320 -4.98 -3.64 2.83
CA PRO A 320 -5.07 -2.94 4.09
C PRO A 320 -4.25 -3.75 5.10
N SER A 321 -3.20 -3.12 5.64
CA SER A 321 -2.54 -3.58 6.88
C SER A 321 -3.45 -3.32 8.07
#